data_AF-A0A7C7C2D2-F1
#
_entry.id   AF-A0A7C7C2D2-F1
#
_cell.length_a   1.000
_cell.length_b   1.000
_cell.length_c   1.000
_cell.angle_alpha   90.00
_cell.angle_beta   90.00
_cell.angle_gamma   90.00
#
_symmetry.space_group_name_H-M   'P 1'
#
loop_
_entity.id
_entity.type
_entity.pdbx_description
1 polymer ?
#
loop_
_entity_poly.entity_id
_entity_poly.type
_entity_poly.pdbx_seq_one_letter_code
_entity_poly.pdbx_strand_id
1 'polypeptide(L)' 'MKRNKETFKVGDLAIVKTSVHDHQMASNRLGLIVEIQEEDVYLLKFSNGAELRFHSCTLQHPIPSTTGDNDGRQ' A
#
# COMPACT_ATOMS: atom_id res chain seq x y z
N MET A 1 -24.12 2.39 -5.46
CA MET A 1 -23.06 2.52 -4.44
C MET A 1 -21.77 2.96 -5.11
N LYS A 2 -21.38 4.24 -4.99
CA LYS A 2 -20.07 4.70 -5.46
C LYS A 2 -19.04 4.25 -4.43
N ARG A 3 -18.31 3.17 -4.69
CA ARG A 3 -17.07 2.89 -3.96
C ARG A 3 -16.12 4.01 -4.37
N ASN A 4 -15.74 4.88 -3.43
CA ASN A 4 -14.68 5.86 -3.68
C ASN A 4 -13.46 5.06 -4.13
N LYS A 5 -13.09 5.20 -5.40
CA LYS A 5 -11.88 4.58 -5.95
C LYS A 5 -10.72 5.32 -5.31
N GLU A 6 -10.22 4.79 -4.20
CA GLU A 6 -8.97 5.26 -3.60
C GLU A 6 -7.89 5.12 -4.67
N THR A 7 -7.38 6.27 -5.12
CA THR A 7 -6.36 6.36 -6.15
C THR A 7 -5.04 6.64 -5.48
N PHE A 8 -4.04 5.81 -5.77
CA PHE A 8 -2.69 6.02 -5.29
C PHE A 8 -1.89 6.89 -6.27
N LYS A 9 -0.83 7.53 -5.79
CA LYS A 9 0.09 8.33 -6.60
C LYS A 9 1.51 7.77 -6.54
N VAL A 10 2.33 8.13 -7.54
CA VAL A 10 3.78 7.89 -7.47
C VAL A 10 4.35 8.64 -6.26
N GLY A 11 5.13 7.94 -5.46
CA GLY A 11 5.65 8.42 -4.18
C GLY A 11 4.83 7.99 -2.96
N ASP A 12 3.62 7.48 -3.14
CA ASP A 12 2.82 6.97 -2.03
C ASP A 12 3.36 5.63 -1.54
N LEU A 13 3.25 5.42 -0.23
CA LEU A 13 3.42 4.11 0.37
C LEU A 13 2.10 3.35 0.32
N ALA A 14 2.15 2.06 0.00
CA ALA A 14 0.99 1.18 -0.03
C ALA A 14 1.30 -0.16 0.62
N ILE A 15 0.31 -0.73 1.31
CA ILE A 15 0.36 -2.05 1.92
C ILE A 15 -0.35 -3.04 0.99
N VAL A 16 0.33 -4.15 0.68
CA VAL A 16 -0.26 -5.25 -0.09
C VAL A 16 -1.15 -6.12 0.82
N LYS A 17 -2.44 -6.20 0.49
CA LYS A 17 -3.44 -7.05 1.15
C LYS A 17 -3.19 -8.53 0.82
N THR A 18 -3.27 -9.37 1.84
CA THR A 18 -3.04 -10.83 1.89
C THR A 18 -3.82 -11.71 0.89
N SER A 19 -4.63 -11.15 -0.01
CA SER A 19 -5.50 -11.96 -0.88
C SER A 19 -4.85 -12.44 -2.18
N VAL A 20 -3.61 -12.03 -2.48
CA VAL A 20 -2.88 -12.62 -3.61
C VAL A 20 -2.54 -14.06 -3.20
N HIS A 21 -3.17 -15.04 -3.85
CA HIS A 21 -3.01 -16.49 -3.61
C HIS A 21 -1.60 -17.01 -3.95
N ASP A 22 -0.57 -16.19 -3.74
CA ASP A 22 0.82 -16.56 -3.94
C ASP A 22 1.44 -16.81 -2.57
N HIS A 23 1.58 -18.10 -2.23
CA HIS A 23 2.18 -18.58 -0.98
C HIS A 23 3.59 -18.04 -0.69
N GLN A 24 4.20 -17.31 -1.64
CA GLN A 24 5.57 -16.79 -1.54
C GLN A 24 5.64 -15.34 -1.07
N MET A 25 4.52 -14.61 -1.03
CA MET A 25 4.54 -13.21 -0.60
C MET A 25 3.99 -13.06 0.82
N ALA A 26 4.84 -12.55 1.71
CA ALA A 26 4.41 -12.21 3.06
C ALA A 26 3.31 -11.14 3.01
N SER A 27 2.23 -11.40 3.74
CA SER A 27 1.13 -10.49 3.99
C SER A 27 1.59 -9.12 4.51
N ASN A 28 0.84 -8.07 4.17
CA ASN A 28 1.00 -6.72 4.73
C ASN A 28 2.37 -6.08 4.45
N ARG A 29 2.99 -6.38 3.31
CA ARG A 29 4.23 -5.72 2.91
C ARG A 29 3.97 -4.28 2.47
N LEU A 30 4.78 -3.38 3.01
CA LEU A 30 4.84 -1.99 2.63
C LEU A 30 5.77 -1.82 1.42
N GLY A 31 5.26 -1.20 0.36
CA GLY A 31 6.04 -0.83 -0.82
C GLY A 31 5.80 0.62 -1.20
N LEU A 32 6.79 1.19 -1.91
CA LEU A 32 6.71 2.52 -2.50
C LEU A 32 6.18 2.42 -3.93
N ILE A 33 5.16 3.18 -4.28
CA ILE A 33 4.68 3.26 -5.65
C ILE A 33 5.65 4.10 -6.45
N VAL A 34 6.30 3.48 -7.44
CA VAL A 34 7.30 4.15 -8.29
C VAL A 34 6.76 4.44 -9.70
N GLU A 35 5.70 3.74 -10.11
CA GLU A 35 5.08 3.91 -11.43
C GLU A 35 3.61 3.50 -11.41
N ILE A 36 2.80 4.18 -12.23
CA ILE A 36 1.40 3.84 -12.53
C ILE A 36 1.34 3.49 -14.01
N GLN A 37 0.97 2.26 -14.34
CA GLN A 37 1.00 1.79 -15.73
C GLN A 37 -0.36 1.93 -16.42
N GLU A 38 -1.34 1.17 -15.95
CA GLU A 38 -2.71 1.11 -16.49
C GLU A 38 -3.73 1.55 -15.44
N GLU A 39 -5.02 1.63 -15.82
CA GLU A 39 -6.12 2.27 -15.07
C GLU A 39 -6.28 1.87 -13.58
N ASP A 40 -5.59 0.82 -13.13
CA ASP A 40 -5.49 0.38 -11.74
C ASP A 40 -4.23 -0.43 -11.40
N VAL A 41 -3.17 -0.41 -12.22
CA VAL A 41 -1.95 -1.22 -11.99
C VAL A 41 -0.78 -0.34 -11.54
N TYR A 42 -0.22 -0.67 -10.38
CA TYR A 42 0.84 0.09 -9.71
C TYR A 42 2.09 -0.77 -9.56
N LEU A 43 3.25 -0.21 -9.89
CA LEU A 43 4.55 -0.83 -9.63
C LEU A 43 5.04 -0.40 -8.25
N LEU A 44 5.21 -1.37 -7.36
CA LEU A 44 5.71 -1.16 -6.01
C LEU A 44 7.16 -1.62 -5.89
N LYS A 45 8.01 -0.75 -5.36
CA LYS A 45 9.38 -1.07 -4.96
C LYS A 45 9.43 -1.36 -3.45
N PHE A 46 9.94 -2.53 -3.10
CA PHE A 46 10.09 -2.97 -1.72
C PHE A 46 11.49 -2.68 -1.18
N SER A 47 11.64 -2.72 0.16
CA SER A 47 12.91 -2.49 0.85
C SER A 47 14.00 -3.50 0.49
N ASN A 48 13.64 -4.70 0.04
CA ASN A 48 14.57 -5.71 -0.46
C ASN A 48 15.02 -5.45 -1.91
N GLY A 49 14.62 -4.33 -2.52
CA GLY A 49 14.95 -3.98 -3.90
C GLY A 49 14.06 -4.65 -4.95
N ALA A 50 13.15 -5.54 -4.57
CA ALA A 50 12.22 -6.16 -5.52
C ALA A 50 11.17 -5.16 -6.00
N GLU A 51 10.74 -5.33 -7.25
CA GLU A 51 9.71 -4.51 -7.88
C GLU A 51 8.60 -5.43 -8.38
N LEU A 52 7.37 -5.22 -7.92
CA LEU A 52 6.22 -6.06 -8.27
C LEU A 52 5.00 -5.20 -8.60
N ARG A 53 4.13 -5.72 -9.46
CA ARG A 53 2.93 -5.03 -9.93
C ARG A 53 1.70 -5.50 -9.17
N PHE A 54 0.86 -4.55 -8.76
CA PHE A 54 -0.36 -4.82 -8.02
C PHE A 54 -1.53 -4.04 -8.57
N HIS A 55 -2.71 -4.65 -8.52
CA HIS A 55 -3.96 -3.95 -8.80
C HIS A 55 -4.39 -3.12 -7.58
N SER A 56 -5.04 -1.97 -7.78
CA SER A 56 -5.52 -1.11 -6.67
C SER A 56 -6.31 -1.87 -5.60
N CYS A 57 -7.10 -2.87 -6.02
CA CYS A 57 -7.91 -3.69 -5.12
C CYS A 57 -7.09 -4.51 -4.12
N THR A 58 -5.84 -4.82 -4.42
CA THR A 58 -4.90 -5.52 -3.54
C THR A 58 -4.05 -4.56 -2.70
N LEU A 59 -4.22 -3.24 -2.85
CA LEU A 59 -3.46 -2.23 -2.14
C LEU A 59 -4.33 -1.49 -1.11
N GLN A 60 -3.70 -1.06 -0.02
CA GLN A 60 -4.31 -0.27 1.03
C GLN A 60 -3.36 0.84 1.45
N HIS A 61 -3.88 2.04 1.71
CA HIS A 61 -3.09 3.10 2.32
C HIS A 61 -2.60 2.66 3.71
N PRO A 62 -1.34 2.91 4.06
CA PRO A 62 -0.87 2.72 5.42
C PRO A 62 -1.76 3.55 6.34
N ILE A 63 -2.28 2.90 7.38
CA ILE A 63 -3.07 3.59 8.40
C ILE A 63 -2.11 4.63 9.00
N PRO A 64 -2.46 5.93 9.01
CA PRO A 64 -1.63 6.91 9.68
C PRO A 64 -1.47 6.43 11.11
N SER A 65 -0.23 6.21 11.53
CA SER A 65 0.05 5.92 12.93
C SER A 65 -0.51 7.11 13.70
N THR A 66 -1.62 6.90 14.40
CA THR A 66 -2.08 7.81 15.43
C THR A 66 -0.92 7.90 16.39
N THR A 67 -0.11 8.95 16.23
CA THR A 67 0.82 9.38 17.25
C THR A 67 -0.07 9.62 18.45
N GLY A 68 0.01 8.69 19.40
CA GLY A 68 -0.65 8.85 20.68
C GLY A 68 -0.12 10.15 21.25
N ASP A 69 -0.95 11.17 21.20
CA ASP A 69 -0.82 12.37 22.01
C ASP A 69 -1.00 11.89 23.45
N ASN A 70 0.07 11.34 24.03
CA ASN A 70 0.27 11.35 25.46
C ASN A 70 0.54 12.82 25.81
N ASP A 71 -0.51 13.65 25.80
CA ASP A 71 -0.51 14.88 26.57
C ASP A 71 -0.48 14.44 28.04
N GLY A 72 0.74 14.34 28.56
CA GLY A 72 0.97 14.35 29.97
C GLY A 72 0.37 15.63 30.53
N ARG A 73 -0.80 15.53 31.13
CA ARG A 73 -1.25 16.48 32.13
C ARG A 73 -1.52 15.77 33.44
N GLN A 74 -0.81 16.32 34.42
CA GLN A 74 -0.65 15.99 35.83
C GLN A 74 -1.98 15.84 36.59
#